data_AF-A0A9P9FG36-F1
#
_entry.id   AF-A0A9P9FG36-F1
#
_cell.length_a   1.000
_cell.length_b   1.000
_cell.length_c   1.000
_cell.angle_alpha   90.00
_cell.angle_beta   90.00
_cell.angle_gamma   90.00
#
_symmetry.space_group_name_H-M   'P 1'
#
loop_
_entity.id
_entity.type
_entity.pdbx_description
1 polymer ?
#
loop_
_entity_poly.entity_id
_entity_poly.type
_entity_poly.pdbx_seq_one_letter_code
_entity_poly.pdbx_strand_id
1 'polypeptide(L)'
;MAIPPSISLGVEVEFLTAQFRDDRQPDDDLHSRWACGPPSESPYETASPEGPHYWAEMSSVLESCKAIADTGLPTACPYPSEPDALSPIIKDAKCASANPVLKCSNGTSIRTWNNNAVQSSARAGSQAGYWFMTRERHISVDVRRIPGKSPSTKYHWHGTELNSPVLILPIEFDNKLPSLKRCLNAIQNNMKIALNESCGLHLHVNDNGKLNLDTAKRVACLVLLLEDPLFYQISHPSRGRSPFSVRISKDSKAVLEKGAIPKLKGDGAFQITALSALADKLEGRWKVNKKIIEAMKRIYAQPDRESLRNILKKFNEGPVHTTRRCGLVVSCNDTIEFRYPASTFDTDYIAAWGQLVRHIYGLAMKPANEFSHIICHVYDVVTRGGTAAWDKPARWEDAMEAIEFRDVGHSEWSRWIEEFNGKLKDLDKQGPMPRMPRMLID
;
A
#
# COMPACT_ATOMS: atom_id res chain seq x y z
N MET A 1 -12.50 -17.48 -10.25
CA MET A 1 -13.60 -17.59 -9.26
C MET A 1 -14.22 -16.20 -9.10
N ALA A 2 -15.52 -16.05 -8.85
CA ALA A 2 -16.11 -14.71 -8.72
C ALA A 2 -15.77 -14.07 -7.36
N ILE A 3 -15.15 -12.89 -7.38
CA ILE A 3 -14.88 -12.07 -6.19
C ILE A 3 -16.22 -11.49 -5.70
N PRO A 4 -16.57 -11.62 -4.41
CA PRO A 4 -17.80 -11.01 -3.88
C PRO A 4 -17.84 -9.49 -4.16
N PRO A 5 -18.96 -8.96 -4.72
CA PRO A 5 -19.05 -7.55 -5.11
C PRO A 5 -19.02 -6.59 -3.91
N SER A 6 -19.23 -7.10 -2.69
CA SER A 6 -19.16 -6.32 -1.45
C SER A 6 -17.73 -6.02 -0.98
N ILE A 7 -16.72 -6.68 -1.56
CA ILE A 7 -15.33 -6.45 -1.20
C ILE A 7 -14.87 -5.12 -1.80
N SER A 8 -14.64 -4.16 -0.92
CA SER A 8 -14.16 -2.83 -1.25
C SER A 8 -12.62 -2.75 -1.21
N LEU A 9 -12.08 -1.76 -1.93
CA LEU A 9 -10.65 -1.51 -2.02
C LEU A 9 -10.33 -0.04 -1.74
N GLY A 10 -9.34 0.22 -0.89
CA GLY A 10 -8.62 1.49 -0.81
C GLY A 10 -7.20 1.32 -1.33
N VAL A 11 -6.66 2.34 -1.97
CA VAL A 11 -5.31 2.35 -2.55
C VAL A 11 -4.54 3.55 -1.99
N GLU A 12 -3.36 3.31 -1.44
CA GLU A 12 -2.41 4.34 -1.03
C GLU A 12 -1.15 4.23 -1.90
N VAL A 13 -0.81 5.29 -2.62
CA VAL A 13 0.37 5.38 -3.49
C VAL A 13 1.30 6.46 -2.95
N GLU A 14 2.46 6.04 -2.44
CA GLU A 14 3.50 6.95 -1.97
C GLU A 14 4.46 7.32 -3.11
N PHE A 15 4.91 8.57 -3.21
CA PHE A 15 5.85 9.03 -4.23
C PHE A 15 6.60 10.28 -3.79
N LEU A 16 7.57 10.70 -4.60
CA LEU A 16 8.37 11.89 -4.35
C LEU A 16 7.94 13.04 -5.27
N THR A 17 7.83 14.25 -4.72
CA THR A 17 7.66 15.49 -5.49
C THR A 17 8.92 16.35 -5.44
N ALA A 18 9.21 17.01 -6.55
CA ALA A 18 10.42 17.82 -6.69
C ALA A 18 10.22 19.27 -6.22
N GLN A 19 11.28 19.81 -5.63
CA GLN A 19 11.48 21.24 -5.37
C GLN A 19 12.82 21.66 -5.98
N PHE A 20 12.86 22.82 -6.65
CA PHE A 20 14.11 23.38 -7.17
C PHE A 20 15.08 23.72 -6.02
N ARG A 21 16.37 23.46 -6.21
CA ARG A 21 17.41 23.79 -5.22
C ARG A 21 17.74 25.29 -5.22
N ASP A 22 17.81 25.87 -6.40
CA ASP A 22 18.20 27.27 -6.62
C ASP A 22 17.14 28.01 -7.45
N ASP A 23 17.17 29.35 -7.42
CA ASP A 23 16.32 30.24 -8.22
C ASP A 23 16.49 30.08 -9.73
N ARG A 24 17.57 29.43 -10.16
CA ARG A 24 17.76 29.07 -11.57
C ARG A 24 16.96 27.80 -11.83
N GLN A 25 15.84 27.94 -12.53
CA GLN A 25 15.26 26.79 -13.22
C GLN A 25 16.38 26.19 -14.08
N PRO A 26 16.70 24.89 -13.96
CA PRO A 26 17.60 24.26 -14.89
C PRO A 26 17.06 24.51 -16.31
N ASP A 27 17.93 24.92 -17.24
CA ASP A 27 17.67 25.21 -18.67
C ASP A 27 17.06 24.04 -19.48
N ASP A 28 16.49 23.04 -18.81
CA ASP A 28 15.75 21.92 -19.39
C ASP A 28 14.31 22.35 -19.73
N ASP A 29 14.18 23.16 -20.79
CA ASP A 29 12.92 23.49 -21.48
C ASP A 29 12.18 22.23 -21.99
N LEU A 30 12.86 21.08 -22.01
CA LEU A 30 12.31 19.77 -22.38
C LEU A 30 11.29 19.20 -21.37
N HIS A 31 11.20 19.76 -20.15
CA HIS A 31 10.30 19.27 -19.10
C HIS A 31 9.58 20.38 -18.32
N SER A 32 8.64 21.06 -19.00
CA SER A 32 7.73 22.10 -18.47
C SER A 32 6.75 21.67 -17.36
N ARG A 33 7.03 20.58 -16.65
CA ARG A 33 6.23 20.12 -15.51
C ARG A 33 6.57 20.91 -14.26
N TRP A 34 5.54 21.17 -13.46
CA TRP A 34 5.63 21.88 -12.20
C TRP A 34 6.60 21.19 -11.22
N ALA A 35 7.41 22.00 -10.56
CA ALA A 35 8.13 21.64 -9.33
C ALA A 35 8.00 22.82 -8.38
N CYS A 36 8.04 22.55 -7.07
CA CYS A 36 7.94 23.61 -6.09
C CYS A 36 9.09 24.60 -6.31
N GLY A 37 8.75 25.90 -6.25
CA GLY A 37 9.75 26.96 -6.27
C GLY A 37 10.80 26.78 -5.18
N PRO A 38 11.98 27.37 -5.38
CA PRO A 38 13.01 27.38 -4.36
C PRO A 38 12.47 28.05 -3.09
N PRO A 39 13.04 27.73 -1.92
CA PRO A 39 12.61 28.32 -0.68
C PRO A 39 12.86 29.84 -0.69
N SER A 40 11.81 30.68 -0.60
CA SER A 40 12.02 32.12 -0.43
C SER A 40 12.58 32.38 0.98
N GLU A 41 13.78 32.98 1.04
CA GLU A 41 14.55 33.36 2.25
C GLU A 41 15.16 32.20 3.04
N SER A 42 16.50 32.08 3.04
CA SER A 42 17.31 31.06 3.74
C SER A 42 17.20 31.09 5.28
N PRO A 43 16.46 30.14 5.91
CA PRO A 43 16.94 29.50 7.14
C PRO A 43 17.00 27.96 7.01
N TYR A 44 17.00 27.46 5.78
CA TYR A 44 16.66 26.07 5.45
C TYR A 44 17.78 25.04 5.60
N GLU A 45 19.01 25.44 5.92
CA GLU A 45 20.14 24.53 6.14
C GLU A 45 20.39 24.19 7.61
N THR A 46 19.84 24.97 8.55
CA THR A 46 20.12 24.82 10.01
C THR A 46 18.90 24.43 10.84
N ALA A 47 17.71 24.35 10.25
CA ALA A 47 16.50 24.03 10.99
C ALA A 47 16.41 22.52 11.30
N SER A 48 15.99 22.23 12.53
CA SER A 48 15.59 20.90 13.01
C SER A 48 14.74 20.14 11.96
N PRO A 49 14.74 18.79 11.93
CA PRO A 49 13.78 17.98 11.16
C PRO A 49 12.29 18.31 11.40
N GLU A 50 12.00 19.18 12.36
CA GLU A 50 10.68 19.72 12.71
C GLU A 50 10.43 21.16 12.21
N GLY A 51 11.40 21.79 11.53
CA GLY A 51 11.34 23.16 11.00
C GLY A 51 10.74 23.31 9.58
N PRO A 52 10.84 24.51 8.96
CA PRO A 52 9.93 25.12 7.96
C PRO A 52 9.80 24.43 6.58
N HIS A 53 10.21 23.17 6.42
CA HIS A 53 10.01 22.38 5.20
C HIS A 53 8.56 21.97 4.95
N TYR A 54 7.68 22.21 5.92
CA TYR A 54 6.25 21.95 5.80
C TYR A 54 5.64 22.63 4.58
N TRP A 55 6.10 23.83 4.20
CA TRP A 55 5.44 24.58 3.13
C TRP A 55 5.72 24.04 1.72
N ALA A 56 6.92 23.52 1.43
CA ALA A 56 7.21 22.88 0.15
C ALA A 56 6.42 21.57 -0.02
N GLU A 57 6.29 20.79 1.07
CA GLU A 57 5.42 19.62 1.14
C GLU A 57 3.95 20.02 0.88
N MET A 58 3.45 21.08 1.56
CA MET A 58 2.08 21.56 1.37
C MET A 58 1.82 22.14 -0.02
N SER A 59 2.79 22.83 -0.63
CA SER A 59 2.69 23.28 -2.04
C SER A 59 2.57 22.09 -2.98
N SER A 60 3.37 21.04 -2.76
CA SER A 60 3.31 19.81 -3.57
C SER A 60 1.95 19.12 -3.42
N VAL A 61 1.43 19.03 -2.20
CA VAL A 61 0.08 18.49 -1.92
C VAL A 61 -0.99 19.33 -2.64
N LEU A 62 -0.94 20.65 -2.53
CA LEU A 62 -1.91 21.56 -3.15
C LEU A 62 -1.91 21.42 -4.69
N GLU A 63 -0.73 21.44 -5.31
CA GLU A 63 -0.62 21.34 -6.77
C GLU A 63 -0.99 19.94 -7.28
N SER A 64 -0.71 18.89 -6.51
CA SER A 64 -1.26 17.55 -6.79
C SER A 64 -2.79 17.56 -6.76
N CYS A 65 -3.40 18.22 -5.77
CA CYS A 65 -4.85 18.34 -5.68
C CYS A 65 -5.45 19.04 -6.90
N LYS A 66 -4.84 20.17 -7.32
CA LYS A 66 -5.27 20.90 -8.52
C LYS A 66 -5.18 20.05 -9.78
N ALA A 67 -4.03 19.38 -9.99
CA ALA A 67 -3.84 18.50 -11.13
C ALA A 67 -4.90 17.39 -11.22
N ILE A 68 -5.26 16.77 -10.08
CA ILE A 68 -6.33 15.76 -10.04
C ILE A 68 -7.70 16.41 -10.25
N ALA A 69 -7.98 17.55 -9.60
CA ALA A 69 -9.25 18.26 -9.72
C ALA A 69 -9.54 18.69 -11.16
N ASP A 70 -8.53 19.05 -11.95
CA ASP A 70 -8.67 19.39 -13.37
C ASP A 70 -9.17 18.19 -14.23
N THR A 71 -9.09 16.96 -13.70
CA THR A 71 -9.69 15.76 -14.34
C THR A 71 -11.17 15.57 -14.00
N GLY A 72 -11.76 16.46 -13.20
CA GLY A 72 -13.15 16.38 -12.73
C GLY A 72 -13.36 15.45 -11.54
N LEU A 73 -12.30 14.85 -10.99
CA LEU A 73 -12.39 13.95 -9.83
C LEU A 73 -12.54 14.72 -8.50
N PRO A 74 -13.28 14.17 -7.52
CA PRO A 74 -13.40 14.75 -6.19
C PRO A 74 -12.08 14.56 -5.43
N THR A 75 -11.46 15.67 -5.04
CA THR A 75 -10.11 15.68 -4.48
C THR A 75 -10.08 16.46 -3.19
N ALA A 76 -9.25 16.05 -2.24
CA ALA A 76 -9.10 16.75 -0.98
C ALA A 76 -7.69 16.63 -0.40
N CYS A 77 -7.36 17.52 0.54
CA CYS A 77 -6.15 17.43 1.36
C CYS A 77 -6.39 17.98 2.77
N PRO A 78 -5.51 17.70 3.75
CA PRO A 78 -5.61 18.27 5.09
C PRO A 78 -5.64 19.80 5.03
N TYR A 79 -6.60 20.41 5.72
CA TYR A 79 -6.60 21.85 5.97
C TYR A 79 -5.92 22.10 7.32
N PRO A 80 -4.79 22.82 7.36
CA PRO A 80 -4.06 23.06 8.60
C PRO A 80 -4.92 23.83 9.61
N SER A 81 -4.81 23.51 10.90
CA SER A 81 -5.36 24.36 11.96
C SER A 81 -4.61 25.69 12.00
N GLU A 82 -5.32 26.80 12.22
CA GLU A 82 -4.70 28.11 12.47
C GLU A 82 -3.64 28.02 13.61
N PRO A 83 -2.54 28.81 13.56
CA PRO A 83 -2.39 30.09 12.87
C PRO A 83 -1.37 30.11 11.72
N ASP A 84 -1.14 29.01 10.98
CA ASP A 84 -0.17 29.00 9.86
C ASP A 84 -0.72 29.72 8.61
N ALA A 85 -1.02 31.02 8.73
CA ALA A 85 -1.56 31.87 7.68
C ALA A 85 -0.64 31.95 6.43
N LEU A 86 0.61 31.49 6.56
CA LEU A 86 1.57 31.42 5.47
C LEU A 86 1.47 30.13 4.65
N SER A 87 0.74 29.12 5.14
CA SER A 87 0.49 27.86 4.43
C SER A 87 -0.06 28.12 3.02
N PRO A 88 0.54 27.51 1.98
CA PRO A 88 0.03 27.60 0.60
C PRO A 88 -1.45 27.20 0.49
N ILE A 89 -1.87 26.19 1.27
CA ILE A 89 -3.25 25.69 1.28
C ILE A 89 -4.20 26.74 1.85
N ILE A 90 -3.81 27.45 2.93
CA ILE A 90 -4.63 28.52 3.54
C ILE A 90 -4.68 29.75 2.63
N LYS A 91 -3.54 30.18 2.07
CA LYS A 91 -3.48 31.31 1.13
C LYS A 91 -4.40 31.07 -0.07
N ASP A 92 -4.26 29.92 -0.69
CA ASP A 92 -5.05 29.57 -1.88
C ASP A 92 -6.54 29.37 -1.53
N ALA A 93 -6.89 28.89 -0.33
CA ALA A 93 -8.28 28.83 0.14
C ALA A 93 -8.91 30.21 0.34
N LYS A 94 -8.14 31.20 0.81
CA LYS A 94 -8.61 32.58 0.98
C LYS A 94 -8.82 33.29 -0.37
N CYS A 95 -8.02 32.95 -1.38
CA CYS A 95 -8.10 33.54 -2.72
C CYS A 95 -9.17 32.88 -3.61
N ALA A 96 -9.41 31.58 -3.46
CA ALA A 96 -10.34 30.82 -4.29
C ALA A 96 -11.68 30.58 -3.58
N SER A 97 -12.66 31.45 -3.81
CA SER A 97 -14.02 31.35 -3.24
C SER A 97 -14.81 30.10 -3.65
N ALA A 98 -14.33 29.35 -4.66
CA ALA A 98 -15.03 28.19 -5.22
C ALA A 98 -14.74 26.85 -4.50
N ASN A 99 -13.74 26.77 -3.61
CA ASN A 99 -13.28 25.51 -3.02
C ASN A 99 -13.44 25.50 -1.49
N PRO A 100 -14.48 24.85 -0.94
CA PRO A 100 -14.80 24.97 0.48
C PRO A 100 -13.87 24.13 1.37
N VAL A 101 -13.73 24.60 2.60
CA VAL A 101 -13.14 23.85 3.72
C VAL A 101 -14.27 23.11 4.43
N LEU A 102 -14.17 21.79 4.52
CA LEU A 102 -15.13 20.94 5.21
C LEU A 102 -14.58 20.49 6.55
N LYS A 103 -15.42 20.49 7.58
CA LYS A 103 -15.10 19.92 8.88
C LYS A 103 -15.55 18.46 8.93
N CYS A 104 -14.59 17.55 9.08
CA CYS A 104 -14.83 16.12 9.20
C CYS A 104 -15.38 15.76 10.58
N SER A 105 -16.06 14.61 10.66
CA SER A 105 -16.64 14.09 11.91
C SER A 105 -15.60 13.81 13.01
N ASN A 106 -14.35 13.58 12.65
CA ASN A 106 -13.22 13.37 13.57
C ASN A 106 -12.59 14.70 14.06
N GLY A 107 -13.20 15.85 13.74
CA GLY A 107 -12.72 17.18 14.12
C GLY A 107 -11.64 17.77 13.20
N THR A 108 -11.09 16.98 12.27
CA THR A 108 -10.14 17.50 11.26
C THR A 108 -10.85 18.38 10.23
N SER A 109 -10.14 19.34 9.66
CA SER A 109 -10.64 20.12 8.52
C SER A 109 -9.92 19.67 7.26
N ILE A 110 -10.64 19.63 6.15
CA ILE A 110 -10.10 19.27 4.84
C ILE A 110 -10.46 20.34 3.83
N ARG A 111 -9.55 20.59 2.91
CA ARG A 111 -9.82 21.41 1.74
C ARG A 111 -10.28 20.51 0.59
N THR A 112 -11.27 20.95 -0.15
CA THR A 112 -11.96 20.10 -1.14
C THR A 112 -12.14 20.78 -2.51
N TRP A 113 -12.17 19.95 -3.55
CA TRP A 113 -12.47 20.30 -4.93
C TRP A 113 -13.49 19.31 -5.51
N ASN A 114 -14.30 19.77 -6.47
CA ASN A 114 -15.29 18.95 -7.19
C ASN A 114 -16.26 18.17 -6.28
N ASN A 115 -16.78 18.81 -5.22
CA ASN A 115 -17.66 18.17 -4.24
C ASN A 115 -18.91 17.51 -4.83
N ASN A 116 -19.42 18.04 -5.94
CA ASN A 116 -20.58 17.48 -6.64
C ASN A 116 -20.30 16.10 -7.27
N ALA A 117 -19.02 15.74 -7.45
CA ALA A 117 -18.60 14.46 -8.01
C ALA A 117 -18.34 13.37 -6.93
N VAL A 118 -18.51 13.70 -5.65
CA VAL A 118 -18.38 12.73 -4.55
C VAL A 118 -19.51 11.70 -4.65
N GLN A 119 -19.15 10.42 -4.60
CA GLN A 119 -20.15 9.34 -4.64
C GLN A 119 -21.07 9.41 -3.41
N SER A 120 -22.38 9.25 -3.62
CA SER A 120 -23.40 9.33 -2.57
C SER A 120 -23.24 8.29 -1.45
N SER A 121 -22.50 7.21 -1.72
CA SER A 121 -22.16 6.16 -0.75
C SER A 121 -21.06 6.59 0.24
N ALA A 122 -20.30 7.65 -0.06
CA ALA A 122 -19.33 8.19 0.86
C ALA A 122 -20.06 8.89 2.02
N ARG A 123 -19.65 8.62 3.27
CA ARG A 123 -20.19 9.33 4.42
C ARG A 123 -19.96 10.83 4.24
N ALA A 124 -21.03 11.62 4.25
CA ALA A 124 -20.95 13.07 4.11
C ALA A 124 -19.91 13.66 5.08
N GLY A 125 -18.94 14.42 4.55
CA GLY A 125 -17.85 15.00 5.34
C GLY A 125 -16.75 14.02 5.77
N SER A 126 -16.58 12.88 5.07
CA SER A 126 -15.47 11.94 5.28
C SER A 126 -14.40 12.06 4.20
N GLN A 127 -13.12 11.95 4.61
CA GLN A 127 -11.97 11.82 3.70
C GLN A 127 -12.11 10.65 2.72
N ALA A 128 -12.82 9.58 3.13
CA ALA A 128 -13.00 8.35 2.36
C ALA A 128 -13.81 8.52 1.05
N GLY A 129 -14.38 9.71 0.81
CA GLY A 129 -15.08 10.06 -0.43
C GLY A 129 -14.22 10.78 -1.48
N TYR A 130 -12.96 11.08 -1.16
CA TYR A 130 -12.09 11.90 -2.00
C TYR A 130 -10.81 11.17 -2.37
N TRP A 131 -10.25 11.54 -3.52
CA TRP A 131 -8.82 11.33 -3.79
C TRP A 131 -8.03 12.26 -2.86
N PHE A 132 -7.42 11.70 -1.83
CA PHE A 132 -6.89 12.47 -0.71
C PHE A 132 -5.37 12.54 -0.76
N MET A 133 -4.85 13.76 -0.93
CA MET A 133 -3.41 14.02 -0.95
C MET A 133 -2.89 14.38 0.44
N THR A 134 -1.81 13.74 0.87
CA THR A 134 -1.11 14.06 2.12
C THR A 134 0.40 14.01 1.92
N ARG A 135 1.14 14.53 2.90
CA ARG A 135 2.60 14.40 2.96
C ARG A 135 2.99 13.05 3.55
N GLU A 136 4.10 12.50 3.07
CA GLU A 136 4.71 11.31 3.66
C GLU A 136 6.08 11.63 4.26
N ARG A 137 6.06 11.90 5.58
CA ARG A 137 7.22 12.44 6.30
C ARG A 137 8.37 11.43 6.40
N HIS A 138 8.09 10.13 6.50
CA HIS A 138 9.18 9.16 6.66
C HIS A 138 10.04 9.10 5.39
N ILE A 139 9.41 9.15 4.22
CA ILE A 139 10.11 9.21 2.94
C ILE A 139 10.89 10.51 2.81
N SER A 140 10.30 11.67 3.16
CA SER A 140 11.01 12.96 3.19
C SER A 140 12.27 12.92 4.06
N VAL A 141 12.25 12.17 5.17
CA VAL A 141 13.41 12.02 6.06
C VAL A 141 14.46 11.08 5.44
N ASP A 142 14.04 9.95 4.87
CA ASP A 142 14.93 8.98 4.24
C ASP A 142 15.75 9.60 3.11
N VAL A 143 15.12 10.34 2.20
CA VAL A 143 15.81 10.98 1.06
C VAL A 143 16.86 12.00 1.47
N ARG A 144 16.75 12.56 2.69
CA ARG A 144 17.69 13.55 3.23
C ARG A 144 18.82 12.90 4.02
N ARG A 145 18.50 11.88 4.82
CA ARG A 145 19.45 11.31 5.80
C ARG A 145 20.26 10.15 5.23
N ILE A 146 19.71 9.43 4.26
CA ILE A 146 20.32 8.21 3.74
C ILE A 146 20.95 8.52 2.39
N PRO A 147 22.29 8.48 2.26
CA PRO A 147 22.97 8.69 0.99
C PRO A 147 22.45 7.74 -0.09
N GLY A 148 22.21 8.26 -1.29
CA GLY A 148 21.74 7.48 -2.44
C GLY A 148 20.22 7.35 -2.57
N LYS A 149 19.41 7.77 -1.57
CA LYS A 149 17.94 7.70 -1.64
C LYS A 149 17.27 8.80 -2.45
N SER A 150 18.00 9.88 -2.73
CA SER A 150 17.52 10.98 -3.57
C SER A 150 17.59 10.58 -5.05
N PRO A 151 16.47 10.56 -5.79
CA PRO A 151 16.45 10.14 -7.20
C PRO A 151 17.35 10.95 -8.13
N SER A 152 17.64 12.20 -7.78
CA SER A 152 18.62 13.04 -8.46
C SER A 152 19.10 14.16 -7.55
N THR A 153 20.27 14.73 -7.88
CA THR A 153 20.87 15.87 -7.15
C THR A 153 20.36 17.23 -7.63
N LYS A 154 19.58 17.27 -8.71
CA LYS A 154 19.00 18.48 -9.31
C LYS A 154 17.88 19.11 -8.47
N TYR A 155 17.24 18.32 -7.60
CA TYR A 155 16.06 18.72 -6.83
C TYR A 155 16.22 18.35 -5.36
N HIS A 156 15.52 19.09 -4.50
CA HIS A 156 15.09 18.55 -3.22
C HIS A 156 13.83 17.70 -3.43
N TRP A 157 13.75 16.57 -2.75
CA TRP A 157 12.64 15.63 -2.88
C TRP A 157 11.86 15.54 -1.58
N HIS A 158 10.54 15.47 -1.69
CA HIS A 158 9.63 15.36 -0.57
C HIS A 158 8.64 14.22 -0.77
N GLY A 159 8.40 13.45 0.29
CA GLY A 159 7.42 12.37 0.29
C GLY A 159 5.99 12.90 0.25
N THR A 160 5.19 12.32 -0.64
CA THR A 160 3.77 12.62 -0.86
C THR A 160 3.02 11.31 -0.99
N GLU A 161 1.76 11.27 -0.57
CA GLU A 161 0.91 10.10 -0.65
C GLU A 161 -0.46 10.48 -1.24
N LEU A 162 -0.92 9.68 -2.20
CA LEU A 162 -2.27 9.70 -2.74
C LEU A 162 -3.07 8.55 -2.14
N ASN A 163 -4.17 8.86 -1.47
CA ASN A 163 -5.14 7.90 -0.98
C ASN A 163 -6.38 7.91 -1.88
N SER A 164 -6.87 6.75 -2.29
CA SER A 164 -8.12 6.64 -3.03
C SER A 164 -9.33 6.84 -2.11
N PRO A 165 -10.49 7.25 -2.66
CA PRO A 165 -11.75 6.96 -2.00
C PRO A 165 -11.94 5.44 -1.85
N VAL A 166 -12.91 5.03 -1.04
CA VAL A 166 -13.27 3.61 -0.95
C VAL A 166 -13.91 3.16 -2.27
N LEU A 167 -13.17 2.34 -3.03
CA LEU A 167 -13.60 1.84 -4.32
C LEU A 167 -14.52 0.64 -4.12
N ILE A 168 -15.77 0.80 -4.58
CA ILE A 168 -16.82 -0.22 -4.49
C ILE A 168 -17.48 -0.52 -5.83
N LEU A 169 -17.32 0.38 -6.82
CA LEU A 169 -18.03 0.27 -8.08
C LEU A 169 -17.37 -0.79 -8.97
N PRO A 170 -18.13 -1.73 -9.57
CA PRO A 170 -17.58 -2.73 -10.48
C PRO A 170 -16.74 -2.13 -11.61
N ILE A 171 -17.14 -0.97 -12.14
CA ILE A 171 -16.42 -0.25 -13.19
C ILE A 171 -14.97 0.08 -12.83
N GLU A 172 -14.67 0.28 -11.54
CA GLU A 172 -13.28 0.49 -11.11
C GLU A 172 -12.46 -0.79 -11.29
N PHE A 173 -13.04 -1.95 -11.07
CA PHE A 173 -12.33 -3.23 -11.13
C PHE A 173 -12.30 -3.81 -12.55
N ASP A 174 -13.41 -3.73 -13.27
CA ASP A 174 -13.57 -4.25 -14.63
C ASP A 174 -12.66 -3.51 -15.63
N ASN A 175 -12.42 -2.22 -15.39
CA ASN A 175 -11.61 -1.36 -16.26
C ASN A 175 -10.24 -0.98 -15.68
N LYS A 176 -9.67 -1.82 -14.80
CA LYS A 176 -8.32 -1.66 -14.24
C LYS A 176 -8.06 -0.29 -13.59
N LEU A 177 -8.97 0.14 -12.72
CA LEU A 177 -8.91 1.36 -11.90
C LEU A 177 -8.80 2.66 -12.73
N PRO A 178 -9.77 2.95 -13.63
CA PRO A 178 -9.71 4.11 -14.52
C PRO A 178 -9.64 5.45 -13.78
N SER A 179 -10.25 5.57 -12.60
CA SER A 179 -10.14 6.79 -11.80
C SER A 179 -8.75 6.98 -11.22
N LEU A 180 -8.13 5.91 -10.71
CA LEU A 180 -6.73 5.96 -10.26
C LEU A 180 -5.81 6.33 -11.43
N LYS A 181 -6.02 5.73 -12.61
CA LYS A 181 -5.25 6.04 -13.82
C LYS A 181 -5.33 7.51 -14.20
N ARG A 182 -6.51 8.14 -14.11
CA ARG A 182 -6.66 9.58 -14.31
C ARG A 182 -5.86 10.38 -13.29
N CYS A 183 -5.94 10.06 -11.99
CA CYS A 183 -5.17 10.74 -10.94
C CYS A 183 -3.66 10.65 -11.19
N LEU A 184 -3.14 9.44 -11.37
CA LEU A 184 -1.70 9.21 -11.52
C LEU A 184 -1.17 9.84 -12.81
N ASN A 185 -1.91 9.75 -13.92
CA ASN A 185 -1.56 10.43 -15.16
C ASN A 185 -1.54 11.95 -14.99
N ALA A 186 -2.53 12.52 -14.29
CA ALA A 186 -2.59 13.97 -14.06
C ALA A 186 -1.40 14.45 -13.24
N ILE A 187 -1.06 13.76 -12.15
CA ILE A 187 0.13 14.08 -11.33
C ILE A 187 1.40 13.96 -12.20
N GLN A 188 1.62 12.80 -12.84
CA GLN A 188 2.84 12.53 -13.60
C GLN A 188 3.03 13.48 -14.79
N ASN A 189 1.95 13.90 -15.45
CA ASN A 189 2.05 14.77 -16.63
C ASN A 189 2.19 16.26 -16.29
N ASN A 190 1.73 16.68 -15.11
CA ASN A 190 1.77 18.07 -14.69
C ASN A 190 2.90 18.37 -13.70
N MET A 191 3.41 17.37 -12.98
CA MET A 191 4.40 17.56 -11.91
C MET A 191 5.66 16.73 -12.12
N LYS A 192 6.79 17.25 -11.66
CA LYS A 192 8.05 16.50 -11.57
C LYS A 192 7.99 15.60 -10.35
N ILE A 193 7.76 14.32 -10.60
CA ILE A 193 7.70 13.27 -9.58
C ILE A 193 8.77 12.22 -9.79
N ALA A 194 9.08 11.48 -8.74
CA ALA A 194 9.96 10.32 -8.78
C ALA A 194 9.46 9.23 -7.82
N LEU A 195 10.05 8.04 -7.96
CA LEU A 195 9.88 6.93 -7.03
C LEU A 195 11.25 6.53 -6.52
N ASN A 196 11.29 5.92 -5.34
CA ASN A 196 12.48 5.29 -4.79
C ASN A 196 12.05 4.04 -3.99
N GLU A 197 12.99 3.26 -3.46
CA GLU A 197 12.62 2.00 -2.80
C GLU A 197 11.92 2.17 -1.44
N SER A 198 11.94 3.39 -0.87
CA SER A 198 11.19 3.72 0.35
C SER A 198 9.70 3.93 0.06
N CYS A 199 9.33 4.28 -1.18
CA CYS A 199 7.94 4.48 -1.59
C CYS A 199 7.18 3.13 -1.66
N GLY A 200 6.06 3.04 -0.97
CA GLY A 200 5.16 1.90 -0.91
C GLY A 200 3.85 2.08 -1.66
N LEU A 201 3.28 0.92 -2.02
CA LEU A 201 1.89 0.77 -2.43
C LEU A 201 1.16 0.01 -1.32
N HIS A 202 0.15 0.62 -0.72
CA HIS A 202 -0.68 -0.04 0.28
C HIS A 202 -2.09 -0.28 -0.27
N LEU A 203 -2.61 -1.48 -0.04
CA LEU A 203 -3.97 -1.85 -0.44
C LEU A 203 -4.80 -2.22 0.78
N HIS A 204 -5.94 -1.55 0.92
CA HIS A 204 -6.85 -1.70 2.04
C HIS A 204 -8.08 -2.45 1.58
N VAL A 205 -8.40 -3.57 2.20
CA VAL A 205 -9.59 -4.37 1.85
C VAL A 205 -10.47 -4.62 3.06
N ASN A 206 -11.78 -4.59 2.82
CA ASN A 206 -12.81 -5.05 3.77
C ASN A 206 -14.11 -5.41 3.03
N ASP A 207 -15.11 -5.84 3.78
CA ASP A 207 -16.44 -6.16 3.27
C ASP A 207 -17.42 -5.02 3.61
N ASN A 208 -17.85 -4.25 2.61
CA ASN A 208 -18.80 -3.14 2.76
C ASN A 208 -18.45 -2.17 3.92
N GLY A 209 -17.18 -1.80 4.05
CA GLY A 209 -16.73 -0.88 5.09
C GLY A 209 -16.58 -1.51 6.48
N LYS A 210 -16.69 -2.85 6.61
CA LYS A 210 -16.55 -3.57 7.87
C LYS A 210 -15.56 -4.72 7.75
N LEU A 211 -14.70 -4.85 8.76
CA LEU A 211 -13.82 -6.00 8.89
C LEU A 211 -14.38 -7.01 9.89
N ASN A 212 -14.73 -8.20 9.41
CA ASN A 212 -15.05 -9.36 10.24
C ASN A 212 -13.75 -9.96 10.82
N LEU A 213 -13.76 -10.33 12.10
CA LEU A 213 -12.59 -10.86 12.80
C LEU A 213 -12.14 -12.22 12.26
N ASP A 214 -13.07 -13.14 11.97
CA ASP A 214 -12.74 -14.47 11.48
C ASP A 214 -12.18 -14.40 10.06
N THR A 215 -12.78 -13.57 9.21
CA THR A 215 -12.20 -13.26 7.88
C THR A 215 -10.78 -12.69 8.01
N ALA A 216 -10.55 -11.77 8.95
CA ALA A 216 -9.21 -11.19 9.16
C ALA A 216 -8.18 -12.23 9.60
N LYS A 217 -8.55 -13.14 10.52
CA LYS A 217 -7.69 -14.25 10.96
C LYS A 217 -7.36 -15.19 9.80
N ARG A 218 -8.35 -15.52 8.97
CA ARG A 218 -8.20 -16.38 7.79
C ARG A 218 -7.31 -15.75 6.73
N VAL A 219 -7.49 -14.45 6.43
CA VAL A 219 -6.58 -13.70 5.55
C VAL A 219 -5.17 -13.75 6.10
N ALA A 220 -4.96 -13.45 7.39
CA ALA A 220 -3.63 -13.49 7.98
C ALA A 220 -2.97 -14.88 7.87
N CYS A 221 -3.74 -15.97 8.03
CA CYS A 221 -3.24 -17.33 7.85
C CYS A 221 -2.89 -17.67 6.39
N LEU A 222 -3.70 -17.23 5.41
CA LEU A 222 -3.35 -17.36 4.00
C LEU A 222 -2.07 -16.58 3.68
N VAL A 223 -1.99 -15.32 4.12
CA VAL A 223 -0.81 -14.47 3.92
C VAL A 223 0.44 -15.09 4.53
N LEU A 224 0.37 -15.67 5.73
CA LEU A 224 1.50 -16.40 6.34
C LEU A 224 2.08 -17.47 5.42
N LEU A 225 1.25 -18.15 4.63
CA LEU A 225 1.68 -19.18 3.68
C LEU A 225 2.16 -18.59 2.36
N LEU A 226 1.58 -17.46 1.95
CA LEU A 226 1.76 -16.87 0.61
C LEU A 226 2.87 -15.81 0.55
N GLU A 227 3.38 -15.30 1.67
CA GLU A 227 4.40 -14.23 1.67
C GLU A 227 5.61 -14.55 0.78
N ASP A 228 6.35 -15.62 1.10
CA ASP A 228 7.55 -16.02 0.36
C ASP A 228 7.27 -16.65 -1.03
N PRO A 229 6.29 -17.55 -1.21
CA PRO A 229 6.06 -18.17 -2.51
C PRO A 229 5.32 -17.25 -3.49
N LEU A 230 4.58 -16.24 -3.02
CA LEU A 230 3.80 -15.35 -3.87
C LEU A 230 4.22 -13.89 -3.70
N PHE A 231 3.85 -13.23 -2.60
CA PHE A 231 3.88 -11.77 -2.51
C PHE A 231 5.26 -11.14 -2.74
N TYR A 232 6.33 -11.72 -2.19
CA TYR A 232 7.68 -11.19 -2.43
C TYR A 232 8.26 -11.59 -3.80
N GLN A 233 7.74 -12.63 -4.46
CA GLN A 233 8.18 -13.00 -5.80
C GLN A 233 7.60 -12.08 -6.87
N ILE A 234 6.34 -11.63 -6.70
CA ILE A 234 5.67 -10.71 -7.62
C ILE A 234 5.84 -9.23 -7.24
N SER A 235 6.59 -8.93 -6.17
CA SER A 235 6.96 -7.57 -5.75
C SER A 235 8.38 -7.22 -6.16
N HIS A 236 8.69 -5.92 -6.19
CA HIS A 236 10.07 -5.47 -6.38
C HIS A 236 11.02 -6.05 -5.29
N PRO A 237 12.21 -6.59 -5.65
CA PRO A 237 13.11 -7.25 -4.71
C PRO A 237 13.54 -6.41 -3.49
N SER A 238 13.58 -5.08 -3.61
CA SER A 238 13.90 -4.20 -2.48
C SER A 238 12.92 -4.37 -1.31
N ARG A 239 11.65 -4.70 -1.59
CA ARG A 239 10.60 -4.89 -0.58
C ARG A 239 10.91 -6.05 0.37
N GLY A 240 11.59 -7.08 -0.12
CA GLY A 240 12.04 -8.20 0.70
C GLY A 240 13.00 -7.81 1.83
N ARG A 241 13.66 -6.65 1.71
CA ARG A 241 14.61 -6.07 2.67
C ARG A 241 14.09 -4.81 3.34
N SER A 242 12.91 -4.32 2.94
CA SER A 242 12.36 -3.06 3.45
C SER A 242 11.89 -3.23 4.90
N PRO A 243 12.31 -2.35 5.83
CA PRO A 243 11.81 -2.36 7.20
C PRO A 243 10.30 -2.01 7.27
N PHE A 244 9.74 -1.47 6.20
CA PHE A 244 8.33 -1.08 6.11
C PHE A 244 7.43 -2.21 5.60
N SER A 245 8.00 -3.32 5.13
CA SER A 245 7.27 -4.48 4.64
C SER A 245 7.92 -5.76 5.13
N VAL A 246 8.20 -5.87 6.43
CA VAL A 246 8.75 -7.09 7.04
C VAL A 246 7.70 -8.19 7.11
N ARG A 247 8.11 -9.45 7.15
CA ARG A 247 7.20 -10.60 7.00
C ARG A 247 6.39 -10.84 8.26
N ILE A 248 5.09 -11.10 8.13
CA ILE A 248 4.35 -11.66 9.27
C ILE A 248 4.80 -13.08 9.60
N SER A 249 5.25 -13.84 8.60
CA SER A 249 5.74 -15.24 8.74
C SER A 249 7.11 -15.37 9.41
N LYS A 250 7.84 -14.27 9.61
CA LYS A 250 9.17 -14.28 10.25
C LYS A 250 9.31 -13.28 11.39
N ASP A 251 8.73 -12.09 11.22
CA ASP A 251 9.02 -10.94 12.09
C ASP A 251 7.86 -10.57 13.02
N SER A 252 6.66 -11.15 12.84
CA SER A 252 5.52 -10.81 13.70
C SER A 252 5.61 -11.43 15.10
N LYS A 253 4.86 -10.84 16.03
CA LYS A 253 4.66 -11.44 17.36
C LYS A 253 3.99 -12.81 17.28
N ALA A 254 3.12 -13.05 16.30
CA ALA A 254 2.49 -14.36 16.12
C ALA A 254 3.54 -15.49 15.94
N VAL A 255 4.69 -15.19 15.35
CA VAL A 255 5.76 -16.18 15.12
C VAL A 255 6.78 -16.20 16.26
N LEU A 256 7.11 -15.03 16.82
CA LEU A 256 8.26 -14.88 17.72
C LEU A 256 7.89 -14.85 19.21
N GLU A 257 6.64 -14.56 19.55
CA GLU A 257 6.19 -14.51 20.94
C GLU A 257 6.15 -15.90 21.58
N LYS A 258 6.75 -15.99 22.77
CA LYS A 258 6.77 -17.21 23.60
C LYS A 258 5.62 -17.15 24.60
N GLY A 259 5.08 -18.32 24.94
CA GLY A 259 4.05 -18.44 25.96
C GLY A 259 2.95 -19.42 25.57
N ALA A 260 2.07 -19.75 26.52
CA ALA A 260 0.95 -20.63 26.27
C ALA A 260 0.02 -20.03 25.20
N ILE A 261 -0.46 -20.88 24.29
CA ILE A 261 -1.49 -20.49 23.32
C ILE A 261 -2.84 -20.87 23.94
N PRO A 262 -3.82 -19.95 24.04
CA PRO A 262 -5.15 -20.28 24.51
C PRO A 262 -5.77 -21.41 23.69
N LYS A 263 -6.63 -22.22 24.33
CA LYS A 263 -7.35 -23.29 23.64
C LYS A 263 -8.28 -22.67 22.58
N LEU A 264 -8.12 -23.11 21.34
CA LEU A 264 -8.93 -22.66 20.22
C LEU A 264 -10.36 -23.20 20.31
N LYS A 265 -11.30 -22.45 19.74
CA LYS A 265 -12.71 -22.81 19.62
C LYS A 265 -13.19 -22.53 18.19
N GLY A 266 -14.33 -23.12 17.82
CA GLY A 266 -15.02 -22.84 16.56
C GLY A 266 -14.13 -23.06 15.33
N ASP A 267 -14.23 -22.12 14.39
CA ASP A 267 -13.51 -22.16 13.11
C ASP A 267 -12.00 -22.37 13.28
N GLY A 268 -11.35 -21.60 14.15
CA GLY A 268 -9.91 -21.71 14.36
C GLY A 268 -9.46 -23.10 14.84
N ALA A 269 -10.25 -23.77 15.70
CA ALA A 269 -9.95 -25.14 16.10
C ALA A 269 -10.07 -26.11 14.92
N PHE A 270 -11.14 -25.97 14.13
CA PHE A 270 -11.38 -26.80 12.95
C PHE A 270 -10.26 -26.66 11.91
N GLN A 271 -9.86 -25.43 11.56
CA GLN A 271 -8.77 -25.19 10.60
C GLN A 271 -7.43 -25.77 11.06
N ILE A 272 -7.08 -25.55 12.33
CA ILE A 272 -5.81 -26.00 12.87
C ILE A 272 -5.73 -27.52 12.98
N THR A 273 -6.84 -28.20 13.32
CA THR A 273 -6.88 -29.67 13.32
C THR A 273 -6.62 -30.23 11.93
N ALA A 274 -7.27 -29.70 10.89
CA ALA A 274 -7.06 -30.13 9.52
C ALA A 274 -5.60 -29.89 9.06
N LEU A 275 -5.05 -28.72 9.32
CA LEU A 275 -3.67 -28.38 8.97
C LEU A 275 -2.64 -29.21 9.72
N SER A 276 -2.88 -29.50 11.00
CA SER A 276 -1.96 -30.33 11.80
C SER A 276 -1.95 -31.77 11.28
N ALA A 277 -3.14 -32.35 11.03
CA ALA A 277 -3.25 -33.68 10.44
C ALA A 277 -2.61 -33.77 9.05
N LEU A 278 -2.69 -32.72 8.24
CA LEU A 278 -2.00 -32.64 6.96
C LEU A 278 -0.47 -32.54 7.15
N ALA A 279 0.00 -31.67 8.05
CA ALA A 279 1.42 -31.49 8.30
C ALA A 279 2.10 -32.78 8.79
N ASP A 280 1.43 -33.59 9.61
CA ASP A 280 1.93 -34.89 10.04
C ASP A 280 2.05 -35.87 8.85
N LYS A 281 1.11 -35.85 7.90
CA LYS A 281 1.19 -36.67 6.67
C LYS A 281 2.30 -36.19 5.72
N LEU A 282 2.64 -34.91 5.78
CA LEU A 282 3.68 -34.29 4.95
C LEU A 282 5.05 -34.25 5.64
N GLU A 283 5.19 -34.93 6.78
CA GLU A 283 6.44 -34.99 7.53
C GLU A 283 7.58 -35.49 6.63
N GLY A 284 8.73 -34.82 6.69
CA GLY A 284 9.88 -35.08 5.82
C GLY A 284 10.00 -34.12 4.63
N ARG A 285 8.97 -33.33 4.29
CA ARG A 285 9.14 -32.20 3.35
C ARG A 285 9.90 -31.05 4.01
N TRP A 286 10.85 -30.46 3.30
CA TRP A 286 11.78 -29.48 3.89
C TRP A 286 11.11 -28.20 4.44
N LYS A 287 9.98 -27.78 3.86
CA LYS A 287 9.23 -26.58 4.29
C LYS A 287 8.14 -26.84 5.32
N VAL A 288 7.86 -28.10 5.68
CA VAL A 288 6.86 -28.38 6.73
C VAL A 288 7.42 -27.88 8.05
N ASN A 289 6.84 -26.79 8.54
CA ASN A 289 7.32 -26.07 9.71
C ASN A 289 6.21 -25.95 10.76
N LYS A 290 6.37 -26.67 11.88
CA LYS A 290 5.45 -26.63 13.03
C LYS A 290 5.29 -25.23 13.61
N LYS A 291 6.29 -24.35 13.48
CA LYS A 291 6.22 -22.93 13.93
C LYS A 291 5.17 -22.12 13.16
N ILE A 292 4.95 -22.40 11.87
CA ILE A 292 3.92 -21.69 11.09
C ILE A 292 2.53 -22.06 11.61
N ILE A 293 2.30 -23.34 11.91
CA ILE A 293 1.03 -23.81 12.50
C ILE A 293 0.84 -23.21 13.90
N GLU A 294 1.89 -23.12 14.72
CA GLU A 294 1.83 -22.43 16.01
C GLU A 294 1.49 -20.93 15.86
N ALA A 295 2.07 -20.25 14.87
CA ALA A 295 1.73 -18.86 14.59
C ALA A 295 0.26 -18.69 14.18
N MET A 296 -0.27 -19.59 13.33
CA MET A 296 -1.70 -19.62 13.00
C MET A 296 -2.57 -19.88 14.23
N LYS A 297 -2.16 -20.76 15.13
CA LYS A 297 -2.86 -20.96 16.42
C LYS A 297 -2.91 -19.65 17.21
N ARG A 298 -1.80 -18.89 17.30
CA ARG A 298 -1.79 -17.59 17.96
C ARG A 298 -2.72 -16.57 17.29
N ILE A 299 -2.79 -16.55 15.97
CA ILE A 299 -3.71 -15.67 15.21
C ILE A 299 -5.16 -16.03 15.51
N TYR A 300 -5.54 -17.31 15.43
CA TYR A 300 -6.93 -17.72 15.69
C TYR A 300 -7.36 -17.50 17.14
N ALA A 301 -6.42 -17.52 18.09
CA ALA A 301 -6.69 -17.28 19.51
C ALA A 301 -7.08 -15.82 19.85
N GLN A 302 -6.91 -14.87 18.93
CA GLN A 302 -7.16 -13.45 19.22
C GLN A 302 -8.66 -13.18 19.41
N PRO A 303 -9.08 -12.55 20.53
CA PRO A 303 -10.51 -12.38 20.85
C PRO A 303 -11.18 -11.25 20.06
N ASP A 304 -10.41 -10.28 19.60
CA ASP A 304 -10.90 -9.08 18.94
C ASP A 304 -9.88 -8.54 17.90
N ARG A 305 -10.30 -7.52 17.15
CA ARG A 305 -9.51 -6.92 16.07
C ARG A 305 -8.29 -6.14 16.58
N GLU A 306 -8.36 -5.58 17.78
CA GLU A 306 -7.25 -4.85 18.38
C GLU A 306 -6.13 -5.81 18.82
N SER A 307 -6.50 -6.91 19.45
CA SER A 307 -5.62 -8.01 19.81
C SER A 307 -5.00 -8.65 18.57
N LEU A 308 -5.79 -8.88 17.51
CA LEU A 308 -5.28 -9.35 16.21
C LEU A 308 -4.30 -8.36 15.58
N ARG A 309 -4.64 -7.06 15.55
CA ARG A 309 -3.72 -6.00 15.11
C ARG A 309 -2.40 -6.05 15.87
N ASN A 310 -2.46 -6.27 17.18
CA ASN A 310 -1.28 -6.31 18.02
C ASN A 310 -0.40 -7.54 17.78
N ILE A 311 -0.97 -8.73 17.58
CA ILE A 311 -0.18 -9.96 17.34
C ILE A 311 0.47 -9.96 15.95
N LEU A 312 -0.08 -9.24 14.98
CA LEU A 312 0.49 -9.10 13.63
C LEU A 312 1.58 -8.03 13.53
N LYS A 313 1.81 -7.23 14.58
CA LYS A 313 2.93 -6.27 14.62
C LYS A 313 4.27 -6.99 14.64
N LYS A 314 5.30 -6.27 14.19
CA LYS A 314 6.70 -6.67 14.33
C LYS A 314 7.01 -6.93 15.81
N PHE A 315 7.72 -8.02 16.10
CA PHE A 315 8.05 -8.40 17.47
C PHE A 315 9.04 -7.44 18.12
N ASN A 316 10.06 -7.00 17.38
CA ASN A 316 11.06 -6.04 17.84
C ASN A 316 11.18 -4.89 16.83
N GLU A 317 10.99 -3.67 17.30
CA GLU A 317 11.07 -2.44 16.50
C GLU A 317 12.51 -2.07 16.13
N GLY A 318 13.51 -2.70 16.75
CA GLY A 318 14.91 -2.35 16.56
C GLY A 318 15.22 -0.90 16.98
N PRO A 319 16.48 -0.46 16.84
CA PRO A 319 16.91 0.83 17.37
C PRO A 319 16.68 2.05 16.47
N VAL A 320 16.31 1.89 15.19
CA VAL A 320 16.35 3.00 14.20
C VAL A 320 15.13 2.96 13.28
N HIS A 321 14.41 4.10 13.15
CA HIS A 321 13.46 4.44 12.08
C HIS A 321 12.69 3.28 11.40
N THR A 322 12.16 2.32 12.18
CA THR A 322 11.29 1.28 11.63
C THR A 322 9.87 1.43 12.13
N THR A 323 8.92 1.03 11.29
CA THR A 323 7.52 0.92 11.69
C THR A 323 7.32 -0.32 12.56
N ARG A 324 6.33 -0.25 13.47
CA ARG A 324 5.85 -1.43 14.22
C ARG A 324 5.09 -2.42 13.33
N ARG A 325 4.83 -2.06 12.08
CA ARG A 325 3.96 -2.77 11.14
C ARG A 325 4.76 -3.80 10.34
N CYS A 326 4.14 -4.95 10.09
CA CYS A 326 4.59 -5.92 9.08
C CYS A 326 3.97 -5.60 7.71
N GLY A 327 4.21 -6.47 6.72
CA GLY A 327 3.60 -6.41 5.38
C GLY A 327 2.08 -6.60 5.37
N LEU A 328 1.51 -7.14 6.46
CA LEU A 328 0.07 -7.23 6.68
C LEU A 328 -0.32 -6.54 7.98
N VAL A 329 -1.35 -5.70 7.95
CA VAL A 329 -1.80 -4.93 9.10
C VAL A 329 -3.33 -4.98 9.20
N VAL A 330 -3.85 -5.11 10.42
CA VAL A 330 -5.26 -4.80 10.70
C VAL A 330 -5.32 -3.33 11.10
N SER A 331 -5.91 -2.49 10.24
CA SER A 331 -5.91 -1.04 10.42
C SER A 331 -6.92 -0.60 11.49
N CYS A 332 -6.79 0.64 11.96
CA CYS A 332 -7.81 1.27 12.82
C CYS A 332 -9.07 1.69 12.05
N ASN A 333 -9.06 1.59 10.72
CA ASN A 333 -10.15 2.00 9.83
C ASN A 333 -11.00 0.80 9.39
N ASP A 334 -10.98 -0.30 10.15
CA ASP A 334 -11.69 -1.54 9.83
C ASP A 334 -11.33 -2.09 8.43
N THR A 335 -10.03 -2.13 8.13
CA THR A 335 -9.48 -2.76 6.91
C THR A 335 -8.33 -3.68 7.23
N ILE A 336 -8.02 -4.59 6.29
CA ILE A 336 -6.72 -5.24 6.21
C ILE A 336 -5.88 -4.47 5.19
N GLU A 337 -4.71 -4.02 5.61
CA GLU A 337 -3.74 -3.28 4.82
C GLU A 337 -2.61 -4.23 4.38
N PHE A 338 -2.44 -4.37 3.06
CA PHE A 338 -1.36 -5.11 2.40
C PHE A 338 -0.29 -4.13 1.96
N ARG A 339 0.96 -4.35 2.38
CA ARG A 339 2.08 -3.41 2.22
C ARG A 339 3.25 -4.04 1.49
N TYR A 340 3.03 -5.06 0.68
CA TYR A 340 4.10 -5.80 0.01
C TYR A 340 4.75 -5.06 -1.17
N PRO A 341 3.97 -4.45 -2.09
CA PRO A 341 4.56 -3.90 -3.31
C PRO A 341 5.29 -2.57 -3.07
N ALA A 342 6.32 -2.32 -3.87
CA ALA A 342 6.84 -0.96 -4.01
C ALA A 342 5.83 -0.09 -4.74
N SER A 343 5.88 1.22 -4.49
CA SER A 343 5.05 2.17 -5.22
C SER A 343 5.35 2.13 -6.72
N THR A 344 4.35 2.44 -7.53
CA THR A 344 4.44 2.54 -8.98
C THR A 344 3.36 3.47 -9.51
N PHE A 345 3.55 3.97 -10.73
CA PHE A 345 2.50 4.62 -11.52
C PHE A 345 1.99 3.72 -12.66
N ASP A 346 2.45 2.46 -12.73
CA ASP A 346 1.83 1.43 -13.58
C ASP A 346 0.49 1.02 -12.97
N THR A 347 -0.59 1.60 -13.48
CA THR A 347 -1.95 1.36 -13.00
C THR A 347 -2.43 -0.06 -13.25
N ASP A 348 -1.90 -0.74 -14.27
CA ASP A 348 -2.27 -2.12 -14.57
C ASP A 348 -1.69 -3.06 -13.50
N TYR A 349 -0.47 -2.78 -13.01
CA TYR A 349 0.11 -3.49 -11.87
C TYR A 349 -0.69 -3.26 -10.59
N ILE A 350 -1.09 -2.01 -10.32
CA ILE A 350 -1.89 -1.69 -9.12
C ILE A 350 -3.24 -2.38 -9.18
N ALA A 351 -3.90 -2.37 -10.35
CA ALA A 351 -5.17 -3.06 -10.57
C ALA A 351 -5.02 -4.58 -10.38
N ALA A 352 -3.95 -5.18 -10.91
CA ALA A 352 -3.67 -6.60 -10.74
C ALA A 352 -3.49 -7.00 -9.27
N TRP A 353 -2.74 -6.20 -8.51
CA TRP A 353 -2.63 -6.37 -7.06
C TRP A 353 -3.96 -6.17 -6.34
N GLY A 354 -4.75 -5.16 -6.75
CA GLY A 354 -6.11 -4.92 -6.26
C GLY A 354 -7.01 -6.16 -6.42
N GLN A 355 -7.00 -6.80 -7.59
CA GLN A 355 -7.75 -8.03 -7.84
C GLN A 355 -7.23 -9.19 -6.98
N LEU A 356 -5.91 -9.35 -6.86
CA LEU A 356 -5.31 -10.41 -6.05
C LEU A 356 -5.71 -10.30 -4.56
N VAL A 357 -5.61 -9.11 -3.97
CA VAL A 357 -5.94 -8.93 -2.53
C VAL A 357 -7.44 -9.09 -2.29
N ARG A 358 -8.30 -8.63 -3.22
CA ARG A 358 -9.75 -8.85 -3.15
C ARG A 358 -10.11 -10.33 -3.28
N HIS A 359 -9.43 -11.06 -4.15
CA HIS A 359 -9.59 -12.49 -4.31
C HIS A 359 -9.21 -13.26 -3.04
N ILE A 360 -8.05 -12.96 -2.45
CA ILE A 360 -7.61 -13.56 -1.17
C ILE A 360 -8.61 -13.28 -0.04
N TYR A 361 -9.13 -12.06 0.01
CA TYR A 361 -10.18 -11.71 0.96
C TYR A 361 -11.47 -12.52 0.72
N GLY A 362 -11.88 -12.68 -0.55
CA GLY A 362 -13.03 -13.50 -0.94
C GLY A 362 -12.89 -14.97 -0.57
N LEU A 363 -11.70 -15.55 -0.71
CA LEU A 363 -11.41 -16.91 -0.24
C LEU A 363 -11.61 -17.03 1.28
N ALA A 364 -11.12 -16.04 2.04
CA ALA A 364 -11.26 -16.01 3.50
C ALA A 364 -12.71 -15.84 3.99
N MET A 365 -13.60 -15.27 3.17
CA MET A 365 -15.03 -15.12 3.47
C MET A 365 -15.83 -16.41 3.29
N LYS A 366 -15.27 -17.45 2.66
CA LYS A 366 -15.99 -18.70 2.39
C LYS A 366 -16.44 -19.42 3.66
N PRO A 367 -17.45 -20.31 3.57
CA PRO A 367 -17.80 -21.22 4.66
C PRO A 367 -16.57 -21.96 5.22
N ALA A 368 -16.59 -22.28 6.51
CA ALA A 368 -15.42 -22.85 7.21
C ALA A 368 -14.87 -24.12 6.57
N ASN A 369 -15.74 -25.00 6.09
CA ASN A 369 -15.36 -26.22 5.37
C ASN A 369 -14.66 -25.91 4.03
N GLU A 370 -15.21 -25.01 3.22
CA GLU A 370 -14.59 -24.59 1.96
C GLU A 370 -13.23 -23.92 2.20
N PHE A 371 -13.16 -23.00 3.16
CA PHE A 371 -11.89 -22.36 3.51
C PHE A 371 -10.85 -23.37 4.00
N SER A 372 -11.28 -24.42 4.71
CA SER A 372 -10.38 -25.49 5.16
C SER A 372 -9.73 -26.24 4.00
N HIS A 373 -10.52 -26.56 2.97
CA HIS A 373 -9.97 -27.16 1.76
C HIS A 373 -8.95 -26.23 1.08
N ILE A 374 -9.25 -24.94 0.99
CA ILE A 374 -8.36 -23.94 0.38
C ILE A 374 -7.05 -23.82 1.17
N ILE A 375 -7.10 -23.58 2.48
CA ILE A 375 -5.89 -23.37 3.27
C ILE A 375 -5.03 -24.64 3.35
N CYS A 376 -5.65 -25.82 3.39
CA CYS A 376 -4.92 -27.10 3.31
C CYS A 376 -4.29 -27.31 1.93
N HIS A 377 -4.97 -26.97 0.85
CA HIS A 377 -4.41 -27.07 -0.49
C HIS A 377 -3.23 -26.10 -0.69
N VAL A 378 -3.39 -24.84 -0.27
CA VAL A 378 -2.30 -23.86 -0.24
C VAL A 378 -1.14 -24.38 0.59
N TYR A 379 -1.40 -24.90 1.80
CA TYR A 379 -0.35 -25.47 2.66
C TYR A 379 0.39 -26.63 1.98
N ASP A 380 -0.32 -27.58 1.38
CA ASP A 380 0.28 -28.67 0.61
C ASP A 380 1.20 -28.10 -0.48
N VAL A 381 0.69 -27.19 -1.33
CA VAL A 381 1.44 -26.62 -2.45
C VAL A 381 2.66 -25.84 -2.00
N VAL A 382 2.54 -24.91 -1.05
CA VAL A 382 3.68 -24.06 -0.64
C VAL A 382 4.74 -24.84 0.14
N THR A 383 4.37 -26.00 0.69
CA THR A 383 5.31 -26.93 1.33
C THR A 383 5.87 -27.96 0.37
N ARG A 384 5.43 -27.98 -0.90
CA ARG A 384 6.11 -28.73 -1.97
C ARG A 384 7.47 -28.08 -2.20
N GLY A 385 8.47 -28.71 -1.61
CA GLY A 385 9.77 -28.85 -2.22
C GLY A 385 10.25 -30.23 -1.84
N GLY A 386 10.84 -30.93 -2.79
CA GLY A 386 11.11 -32.35 -2.65
C GLY A 386 12.15 -32.65 -1.58
N THR A 387 12.39 -33.94 -1.45
CA THR A 387 13.17 -34.55 -0.37
C THR A 387 14.66 -34.22 -0.42
N ALA A 388 15.12 -33.45 -1.43
CA ALA A 388 16.51 -33.07 -1.61
C ALA A 388 16.72 -31.54 -1.50
N ALA A 389 17.89 -31.13 -1.00
CA ALA A 389 18.28 -29.73 -0.78
C ALA A 389 18.31 -28.85 -2.06
N TRP A 390 18.14 -29.45 -3.24
CA TRP A 390 18.19 -28.79 -4.56
C TRP A 390 16.80 -28.51 -5.14
N ASP A 391 15.73 -29.00 -4.49
CA ASP A 391 14.37 -28.77 -4.99
C ASP A 391 13.97 -27.31 -4.83
N LYS A 392 13.58 -26.72 -5.96
CA LYS A 392 13.23 -25.29 -6.01
C LYS A 392 12.00 -25.03 -5.14
N PRO A 393 11.98 -23.92 -4.40
CA PRO A 393 10.78 -23.51 -3.67
C PRO A 393 9.60 -23.34 -4.63
N ALA A 394 8.37 -23.58 -4.13
CA ALA A 394 7.14 -23.27 -4.86
C ALA A 394 7.23 -21.88 -5.50
N ARG A 395 6.93 -21.82 -6.79
CA ARG A 395 6.97 -20.58 -7.56
C ARG A 395 5.68 -19.81 -7.33
N TRP A 396 5.68 -18.53 -7.69
CA TRP A 396 4.50 -17.70 -7.61
C TRP A 396 3.35 -18.25 -8.46
N GLU A 397 3.64 -18.95 -9.57
CA GLU A 397 2.62 -19.61 -10.38
C GLU A 397 1.87 -20.70 -9.61
N ASP A 398 2.61 -21.56 -8.90
CA ASP A 398 2.03 -22.64 -8.09
C ASP A 398 1.14 -22.06 -6.98
N ALA A 399 1.58 -20.95 -6.37
CA ALA A 399 0.82 -20.27 -5.33
C ALA A 399 -0.45 -19.60 -5.88
N MET A 400 -0.40 -18.99 -7.07
CA MET A 400 -1.57 -18.43 -7.76
C MET A 400 -2.57 -19.53 -8.13
N GLU A 401 -2.09 -20.67 -8.62
CA GLU A 401 -2.93 -21.83 -8.93
C GLU A 401 -3.60 -22.38 -7.66
N ALA A 402 -2.86 -22.49 -6.55
CA ALA A 402 -3.38 -23.02 -5.29
C ALA A 402 -4.49 -22.15 -4.67
N ILE A 403 -4.49 -20.85 -4.96
CA ILE A 403 -5.58 -19.95 -4.59
C ILE A 403 -6.62 -19.81 -5.71
N GLU A 404 -6.48 -20.51 -6.83
CA GLU A 404 -7.36 -20.43 -8.01
C GLU A 404 -7.48 -19.01 -8.61
N PHE A 405 -6.42 -18.20 -8.52
CA PHE A 405 -6.39 -16.87 -9.11
C PHE A 405 -6.00 -16.93 -10.58
N ARG A 406 -6.88 -16.44 -11.47
CA ARG A 406 -6.71 -16.49 -12.94
C ARG A 406 -7.02 -15.18 -13.65
N ASP A 407 -7.35 -14.12 -12.91
CA ASP A 407 -7.89 -12.88 -13.47
C ASP A 407 -6.84 -12.04 -14.21
N VAL A 408 -5.56 -12.25 -13.88
CA VAL A 408 -4.42 -11.56 -14.48
C VAL A 408 -3.49 -12.61 -15.09
N GLY A 409 -3.08 -12.39 -16.34
CA GLY A 409 -2.36 -13.38 -17.11
C GLY A 409 -0.94 -13.63 -16.59
N HIS A 410 -0.44 -14.85 -16.79
CA HIS A 410 0.95 -15.22 -16.46
C HIS A 410 1.97 -14.26 -17.11
N SER A 411 1.72 -13.86 -18.35
CA SER A 411 2.57 -12.94 -19.11
C SER A 411 2.64 -11.54 -18.50
N GLU A 412 1.56 -11.04 -17.90
CA GLU A 412 1.53 -9.73 -17.25
C GLU A 412 2.41 -9.74 -15.98
N TRP A 413 2.23 -10.73 -15.11
CA TRP A 413 3.08 -10.93 -13.93
C TRP A 413 4.55 -11.11 -14.28
N SER A 414 4.84 -11.93 -15.29
CA SER A 414 6.19 -12.18 -15.75
C SER A 414 6.86 -10.91 -16.27
N ARG A 415 6.13 -10.09 -17.05
CA ARG A 415 6.61 -8.79 -17.51
C ARG A 415 7.02 -7.90 -16.32
N TRP A 416 6.19 -7.76 -15.29
CA TRP A 416 6.53 -6.91 -14.14
C TRP A 416 7.74 -7.43 -13.37
N ILE A 417 7.82 -8.75 -13.17
CA ILE A 417 8.99 -9.38 -12.52
C ILE A 417 10.26 -9.12 -13.33
N GLU A 418 10.22 -9.25 -14.65
CA GLU A 418 11.35 -8.95 -15.54
C GLU A 418 11.74 -7.47 -15.45
N GLU A 419 10.77 -6.56 -15.42
CA GLU A 419 11.03 -5.12 -15.25
C GLU A 419 11.70 -4.81 -13.91
N PHE A 420 11.24 -5.40 -12.80
CA PHE A 420 11.83 -5.26 -11.48
C PHE A 420 13.25 -5.82 -11.38
N ASN A 421 13.59 -6.82 -12.19
CA ASN A 421 14.95 -7.39 -12.24
C ASN A 421 15.83 -6.72 -13.30
N GLY A 422 15.23 -5.96 -14.22
CA GLY A 422 15.90 -5.22 -15.29
C GLY A 422 15.86 -3.71 -15.05
N LYS A 423 15.03 -3.01 -15.85
CA LYS A 423 15.03 -1.54 -15.91
C LYS A 423 14.70 -0.84 -14.59
N LEU A 424 13.88 -1.47 -13.73
CA LEU A 424 13.44 -0.92 -12.45
C LEU A 424 14.25 -1.43 -11.25
N LYS A 425 15.30 -2.25 -11.47
CA LYS A 425 16.05 -2.92 -10.40
C LYS A 425 16.61 -1.98 -9.32
N ASP A 426 16.99 -0.77 -9.72
CA ASP A 426 17.48 0.27 -8.83
C ASP A 426 16.49 1.45 -8.84
N LEU A 427 15.46 1.35 -7.99
CA LEU A 427 14.43 2.39 -7.87
C LEU A 427 15.01 3.73 -7.42
N ASP A 428 16.11 3.73 -6.67
CA ASP A 428 16.72 4.95 -6.14
C ASP A 428 17.47 5.76 -7.22
N LYS A 429 17.72 5.18 -8.41
CA LYS A 429 18.45 5.83 -9.51
C LYS A 429 17.61 6.11 -10.76
N GLN A 430 16.29 6.05 -10.67
CA GLN A 430 15.40 6.26 -11.82
C GLN A 430 15.29 7.73 -12.24
N GLY A 431 15.63 8.68 -11.34
CA GLY A 431 15.42 10.10 -11.58
C GLY A 431 13.93 10.49 -11.65
N PRO A 432 13.62 11.69 -12.16
CA PRO A 432 12.23 12.09 -12.42
C PRO A 432 11.56 11.19 -13.45
N MET A 433 10.34 10.73 -13.17
CA MET A 433 9.57 9.89 -14.08
C MET A 433 9.28 10.63 -15.40
N PRO A 434 9.32 9.99 -16.57
CA PRO A 434 8.96 10.63 -17.84
C PRO A 434 7.48 11.02 -17.88
N ARG A 435 7.07 11.88 -18.83
CA ARG A 435 5.64 12.09 -19.10
C ARG A 435 5.04 10.80 -19.62
N MET A 436 3.77 10.56 -19.28
CA MET A 436 3.00 9.54 -19.95
C MET A 436 2.68 10.03 -21.38
N PRO A 437 2.71 9.14 -22.39
CA PRO A 437 2.20 9.49 -23.70
C PRO A 437 0.79 10.06 -23.55
N ARG A 438 0.50 11.20 -24.19
CA ARG A 438 -0.88 11.68 -24.26
C ARG A 438 -1.67 10.59 -24.96
N MET A 439 -2.59 9.93 -24.23
CA MET A 439 -3.60 9.13 -24.89
C MET A 439 -4.39 10.11 -25.74
N LEU A 440 -4.35 9.93 -27.07
CA LEU A 440 -5.31 10.56 -27.95
C LEU A 440 -6.68 10.11 -27.44
N ILE A 441 -7.42 11.04 -26.87
CA ILE A 441 -8.81 10.81 -26.49
C ILE A 441 -9.55 10.84 -27.83
N ASP A 442 -9.92 9.67 -28.33
CA ASP A 442 -10.96 9.53 -29.36
C ASP A 442 -12.34 9.70 -28.71
#